data_AF-A0A956BK25-F1
#
_entry.id   AF-A0A956BK25-F1
#
_cell.length_a   1.000
_cell.length_b   1.000
_cell.length_c   1.000
_cell.angle_alpha   90.00
_cell.angle_beta   90.00
_cell.angle_gamma   90.00
#
_symmetry.space_group_name_H-M   'P 1'
#
loop_
_entity.id
_entity.type
_entity.pdbx_description
1 polymer ?
#
loop_
_entity_poly.entity_id
_entity_poly.type
_entity_poly.pdbx_seq_one_letter_code
_entity_poly.pdbx_strand_id
1 'polypeptide(L)'
;MIRTVVRSAAGELDATWEAVRTGSPCFRPCPWPTDGLKTPLAAWIDHLPRDRPAEHLLLRGLLELLGDRDLRRTGLVVATTSGNIAGVFEAAHRAELAGTPVEAVRPGRDGPTLAARPPFGGPVTTLSLACISGTAAFTVAEGWLADGLCDEVAVVGVDAVCPYVQAGFSGLGALSASLPRPFTDAHDGMLLGEAFAGVLLGREGDLYAAGTGLASDALHATAPDREGRGALRAALDALKRADVGPDDIVAVSPHGTGTPFADAMEAHVLRTLFPEPRPVQLVKAMVGHTLGAAGVLEAAVALRSLQGVDGAVLSLSSAFGGMNASVVLSRWPGLAPEPRVVRVDPARAHDVPLAEAWPDAPVTASRYDRYVQTGLGAIVAEHLREPLPPTTALVLASRTNCAIMDRAHHRRIVEEGYARASRRAFVDTLPAAPLAAASIALGLRGPLLAFVDDPDRATEEAARLVRHGYADQAVAVALEVPTPEAPILAHTTRVRA
;
A
#
# COMPACT_ATOMS: atom_id res chain seq x y z
N MET A 1 13.40 18.31 14.89
CA MET A 1 11.95 18.06 15.10
C MET A 1 11.33 17.48 13.83
N ILE A 2 10.87 16.22 13.84
CA ILE A 2 10.12 15.64 12.72
C ILE A 2 8.85 16.45 12.48
N ARG A 3 8.63 16.83 11.23
CA ARG A 3 7.35 17.36 10.79
C ARG A 3 6.44 16.20 10.40
N THR A 4 5.41 15.98 11.20
CA THR A 4 4.33 15.05 10.91
C THR A 4 3.02 15.81 10.78
N VAL A 5 2.15 15.36 9.88
CA VAL A 5 0.80 15.90 9.72
C VAL A 5 -0.14 14.72 9.65
N VAL A 6 -1.21 14.76 10.43
CA VAL A 6 -2.28 13.75 10.41
C VAL A 6 -3.62 14.46 10.29
N ARG A 7 -4.50 13.86 9.50
CA ARG A 7 -5.94 14.12 9.48
C ARG A 7 -6.64 12.78 9.45
N SER A 8 -7.28 12.41 10.54
CA SER A 8 -8.06 11.17 10.69
C SER A 8 -9.47 11.50 11.19
N ALA A 9 -10.33 10.49 11.32
CA ALA A 9 -11.63 10.65 11.96
C ALA A 9 -11.55 11.14 13.43
N ALA A 10 -10.42 10.90 14.11
CA ALA A 10 -10.16 11.43 15.46
C ALA A 10 -9.69 12.89 15.45
N GLY A 11 -9.32 13.45 14.29
CA GLY A 11 -8.76 14.79 14.14
C GLY A 11 -7.27 14.75 13.78
N GLU A 12 -6.50 15.66 14.39
CA GLU A 12 -5.06 15.79 14.15
C GLU A 12 -4.24 14.72 14.91
N LEU A 13 -2.91 14.79 14.84
CA LEU A 13 -2.01 13.78 15.41
C LEU A 13 -2.22 13.58 16.91
N ASP A 14 -2.29 14.66 17.70
CA ASP A 14 -2.46 14.55 19.16
C ASP A 14 -3.81 13.93 19.54
N ALA A 15 -4.88 14.29 18.83
CA ALA A 15 -6.21 13.70 19.05
C ALA A 15 -6.25 12.22 18.63
N THR A 16 -5.59 11.88 17.52
CA THR A 16 -5.44 10.49 17.06
C THR A 16 -4.64 9.67 18.07
N TRP A 17 -3.53 10.21 18.59
CA TRP A 17 -2.72 9.56 19.62
C TRP A 17 -3.50 9.38 20.92
N GLU A 18 -4.24 10.40 21.35
CA GLU A 18 -5.08 10.33 22.55
C GLU A 18 -6.17 9.25 22.42
N ALA A 19 -6.79 9.12 21.25
CA ALA A 19 -7.73 8.05 20.95
C ALA A 19 -7.09 6.66 21.12
N VAL A 20 -5.87 6.47 20.60
CA VAL A 20 -5.11 5.21 20.74
C VAL A 20 -4.72 4.95 22.20
N ARG A 21 -4.24 5.96 22.90
CA ARG A 21 -3.79 5.85 24.29
C ARG A 21 -4.93 5.54 25.27
N THR A 22 -6.12 6.07 25.01
CA THR A 22 -7.30 5.92 25.88
C THR A 22 -8.26 4.81 25.44
N GLY A 23 -8.09 4.26 24.24
CA GLY A 23 -9.02 3.28 23.68
C GLY A 23 -10.36 3.89 23.27
N SER A 24 -10.35 5.08 22.67
CA SER A 24 -11.55 5.84 22.29
C SER A 24 -11.81 5.76 20.77
N PRO A 25 -12.65 4.83 20.29
CA PRO A 25 -12.89 4.65 18.86
C PRO A 25 -13.78 5.74 18.25
N CYS A 26 -13.56 6.08 16.99
CA CYS A 26 -14.19 7.20 16.28
C CYS A 26 -15.14 6.77 15.15
N PHE A 27 -15.76 5.59 15.28
CA PHE A 27 -16.68 5.07 14.27
C PHE A 27 -18.08 5.66 14.39
N ARG A 28 -18.70 5.88 13.23
CA ARG A 28 -20.04 6.47 13.12
C ARG A 28 -20.75 5.97 11.86
N PRO A 29 -22.08 6.14 11.76
CA PRO A 29 -22.82 5.77 10.55
C PRO A 29 -22.25 6.44 9.29
N CYS A 30 -22.16 5.70 8.19
CA CYS A 30 -21.74 6.21 6.90
C CYS A 30 -22.74 7.27 6.37
N PRO A 31 -22.28 8.30 5.64
CA PRO A 31 -23.15 9.32 5.05
C PRO A 31 -23.81 8.89 3.74
N TRP A 32 -23.83 7.59 3.42
CA TRP A 32 -24.42 7.00 2.22
C TRP A 32 -25.28 5.77 2.59
N PRO A 33 -26.15 5.28 1.69
CA PRO A 33 -26.95 4.06 1.95
C PRO A 33 -26.05 2.85 2.21
N THR A 34 -26.41 2.02 3.20
CA THR A 34 -25.61 0.84 3.61
C THR A 34 -26.39 -0.47 3.54
N ASP A 35 -27.55 -0.50 2.90
CA ASP A 35 -28.36 -1.72 2.77
C ASP A 35 -27.60 -2.83 2.04
N GLY A 36 -27.48 -4.00 2.68
CA GLY A 36 -26.72 -5.14 2.15
C GLY A 36 -25.22 -5.13 2.49
N LEU A 37 -24.71 -4.12 3.21
CA LEU A 37 -23.38 -4.16 3.83
C LEU A 37 -23.45 -4.85 5.20
N LYS A 38 -22.35 -5.50 5.60
CA LYS A 38 -22.24 -6.14 6.93
C LYS A 38 -22.35 -5.13 8.08
N THR A 39 -22.01 -3.86 7.85
CA THR A 39 -22.02 -2.80 8.86
C THR A 39 -22.33 -1.45 8.24
N PRO A 40 -23.09 -0.59 8.94
CA PRO A 40 -23.30 0.79 8.53
C PRO A 40 -22.19 1.74 9.02
N LEU A 41 -21.18 1.23 9.74
CA LEU A 41 -20.18 2.05 10.42
C LEU A 41 -18.89 2.20 9.63
N ALA A 42 -18.31 3.40 9.69
CA ALA A 42 -16.95 3.70 9.26
C ALA A 42 -16.39 4.88 10.08
N ALA A 43 -15.08 5.08 10.03
CA ALA A 43 -14.40 6.24 10.60
C ALA A 43 -14.09 7.24 9.48
N TRP A 44 -14.95 8.25 9.31
CA TRP A 44 -14.81 9.28 8.27
C TRP A 44 -14.55 10.66 8.86
N ILE A 45 -14.03 11.61 8.08
CA ILE A 45 -13.67 12.99 8.44
C ILE A 45 -14.82 13.95 8.14
N ASP A 46 -15.21 14.78 9.11
CA ASP A 46 -16.28 15.76 8.94
C ASP A 46 -15.91 16.84 7.92
N HIS A 47 -16.92 17.33 7.20
CA HIS A 47 -16.80 18.42 6.24
C HIS A 47 -15.77 18.21 5.10
N LEU A 48 -15.32 16.97 4.87
CA LEU A 48 -14.50 16.62 3.71
C LEU A 48 -15.36 16.59 2.44
N PRO A 49 -15.05 17.38 1.39
CA PRO A 49 -15.76 17.29 0.12
C PRO A 49 -15.66 15.88 -0.48
N ARG A 50 -16.79 15.32 -0.91
CA ARG A 50 -16.92 13.93 -1.36
C ARG A 50 -16.82 13.75 -2.88
N ASP A 51 -16.64 14.84 -3.62
CA ASP A 51 -16.36 14.83 -5.06
C ASP A 51 -14.93 14.33 -5.36
N ARG A 52 -13.94 14.79 -4.59
CA ARG A 52 -12.52 14.35 -4.68
C ARG A 52 -11.85 14.25 -3.30
N PRO A 53 -12.37 13.43 -2.38
CA PRO A 53 -11.96 13.44 -0.97
C PRO A 53 -10.46 13.18 -0.78
N ALA A 54 -9.88 12.22 -1.51
CA ALA A 54 -8.45 11.91 -1.40
C ALA A 54 -7.56 13.04 -1.92
N GLU A 55 -7.91 13.70 -3.04
CA GLU A 55 -7.17 14.88 -3.53
C GLU A 55 -7.26 16.05 -2.55
N HIS A 56 -8.44 16.32 -2.00
CA HIS A 56 -8.60 17.38 -1.00
C HIS A 56 -7.74 17.14 0.24
N LEU A 57 -7.75 15.90 0.75
CA LEU A 57 -6.90 15.49 1.87
C LEU A 57 -5.42 15.63 1.54
N LEU A 58 -5.00 15.13 0.38
CA LEU A 58 -3.61 15.17 -0.06
C LEU A 58 -3.09 16.60 -0.23
N LEU A 59 -3.83 17.47 -0.93
CA LEU A 59 -3.40 18.84 -1.17
C LEU A 59 -3.31 19.64 0.13
N ARG A 60 -4.32 19.56 1.00
CA ARG A 60 -4.29 20.25 2.30
C ARG A 60 -3.18 19.72 3.20
N GLY A 61 -3.06 18.40 3.28
CA GLY A 61 -2.04 17.74 4.08
C GLY A 61 -0.62 18.05 3.62
N LEU A 62 -0.37 18.08 2.30
CA LEU A 62 0.93 18.47 1.74
C LEU A 62 1.25 19.94 2.01
N LEU A 63 0.29 20.86 1.86
CA LEU A 63 0.51 22.28 2.17
C LEU A 63 0.92 22.48 3.62
N GLU A 64 0.29 21.77 4.56
CA GLU A 64 0.64 21.83 5.99
C GLU A 64 1.98 21.15 6.29
N LEU A 65 2.23 19.99 5.69
CA LEU A 65 3.46 19.21 5.89
C LEU A 65 4.69 19.96 5.38
N LEU A 66 4.56 20.58 4.20
CA LEU A 66 5.68 21.24 3.53
C LEU A 66 5.84 22.70 4.00
N GLY A 67 4.74 23.42 4.25
CA GLY A 67 4.78 24.86 4.52
C GLY A 67 5.53 25.62 3.41
N ASP A 68 6.34 26.60 3.79
CA ASP A 68 7.12 27.45 2.86
C ASP A 68 8.51 26.88 2.51
N ARG A 69 8.70 25.55 2.61
CA ARG A 69 9.99 24.89 2.42
C ARG A 69 10.49 24.97 0.97
N ASP A 70 11.82 25.03 0.80
CA ASP A 70 12.47 24.81 -0.49
C ASP A 70 12.38 23.34 -0.92
N LEU A 71 11.66 23.07 -2.01
CA LEU A 71 11.39 21.72 -2.49
C LEU A 71 12.40 21.23 -3.55
N ARG A 72 13.43 22.02 -3.89
CA ARG A 72 14.42 21.68 -4.95
C ARG A 72 15.19 20.39 -4.69
N ARG A 73 15.30 19.96 -3.43
CA ARG A 73 15.96 18.72 -3.01
C ARG A 73 15.03 17.82 -2.20
N THR A 74 13.72 17.97 -2.39
CA THR A 74 12.71 17.17 -1.71
C THR A 74 12.08 16.18 -2.69
N GLY A 75 12.03 14.90 -2.30
CA GLY A 75 11.23 13.88 -2.99
C GLY A 75 9.85 13.72 -2.36
N LEU A 76 8.93 13.04 -3.07
CA LEU A 76 7.58 12.72 -2.60
C LEU A 76 7.22 11.28 -2.92
N VAL A 77 6.85 10.51 -1.89
CA VAL A 77 6.21 9.19 -2.06
C VAL A 77 4.77 9.30 -1.57
N VAL A 78 3.80 9.11 -2.47
CA VAL A 78 2.38 9.04 -2.13
C VAL A 78 1.95 7.57 -2.03
N ALA A 79 1.49 7.14 -0.87
CA ALA A 79 0.92 5.82 -0.66
C ALA A 79 -0.62 5.89 -0.71
N THR A 80 -1.23 5.03 -1.52
CA THR A 80 -2.68 4.95 -1.63
C THR A 80 -3.11 3.56 -2.11
N THR A 81 -4.28 3.09 -1.71
CA THR A 81 -4.90 1.88 -2.25
C THR A 81 -6.03 2.22 -3.22
N SER A 82 -6.81 3.24 -2.88
CA SER A 82 -8.04 3.58 -3.59
C SER A 82 -7.92 4.87 -4.40
N GLY A 83 -7.02 5.76 -4.01
CA GLY A 83 -6.91 7.12 -4.51
C GLY A 83 -8.25 7.78 -4.89
N ASN A 84 -8.47 8.05 -6.17
CA ASN A 84 -9.66 8.73 -6.69
C ASN A 84 -10.87 7.83 -6.96
N ILE A 85 -10.87 6.58 -6.46
CA ILE A 85 -12.06 5.73 -6.52
C ILE A 85 -13.24 6.43 -5.82
N ALA A 86 -13.00 6.93 -4.60
CA ALA A 86 -13.97 7.74 -3.88
C ALA A 86 -14.22 9.07 -4.61
N GLY A 87 -15.48 9.36 -4.94
CA GLY A 87 -15.88 10.58 -5.61
C GLY A 87 -15.78 10.51 -7.14
N VAL A 88 -14.57 10.65 -7.72
CA VAL A 88 -14.40 10.80 -9.18
C VAL A 88 -14.87 9.57 -9.95
N PHE A 89 -14.38 8.38 -9.57
CA PHE A 89 -14.75 7.17 -10.29
C PHE A 89 -16.22 6.81 -10.09
N GLU A 90 -16.70 6.78 -8.85
CA GLU A 90 -18.08 6.40 -8.55
C GLU A 90 -19.08 7.33 -9.23
N ALA A 91 -18.84 8.65 -9.22
CA ALA A 91 -19.70 9.61 -9.89
C ALA A 91 -19.73 9.39 -11.41
N ALA A 92 -18.55 9.22 -12.02
CA ALA A 92 -18.42 9.00 -13.45
C ALA A 92 -19.11 7.71 -13.92
N HIS A 93 -18.93 6.61 -13.19
CA HIS A 93 -19.53 5.33 -13.58
C HIS A 93 -21.04 5.31 -13.31
N ARG A 94 -21.53 5.99 -12.26
CA ARG A 94 -22.98 6.16 -12.07
C ARG A 94 -23.59 7.00 -13.19
N ALA A 95 -22.90 8.05 -13.65
CA ALA A 95 -23.32 8.84 -14.80
C ALA A 95 -23.38 7.98 -16.08
N GLU A 96 -22.37 7.14 -16.33
CA GLU A 96 -22.33 6.19 -17.44
C GLU A 96 -23.55 5.24 -17.42
N LEU A 97 -23.84 4.63 -16.26
CA LEU A 97 -24.98 3.73 -16.10
C LEU A 97 -26.33 4.45 -16.26
N ALA A 98 -26.38 5.75 -15.95
CA ALA A 98 -27.56 6.60 -16.17
C ALA A 98 -27.67 7.14 -17.60
N GLY A 99 -26.78 6.76 -18.52
CA GLY A 99 -26.78 7.23 -19.91
C GLY A 99 -26.28 8.67 -20.08
N THR A 100 -25.59 9.22 -19.08
CA THR A 100 -24.97 10.55 -19.13
C THR A 100 -23.53 10.45 -19.65
N PRO A 101 -23.09 11.30 -20.61
CA PRO A 101 -21.71 11.30 -21.09
C PRO A 101 -20.69 11.47 -19.96
N VAL A 102 -19.72 10.56 -19.88
CA VAL A 102 -18.74 10.49 -18.80
C VAL A 102 -17.78 11.68 -18.83
N GLU A 103 -17.52 12.22 -20.03
CA GLU A 103 -16.69 13.40 -20.28
C GLU A 103 -17.24 14.65 -19.58
N ALA A 104 -18.56 14.72 -19.36
CA ALA A 104 -19.20 15.80 -18.63
C ALA A 104 -18.95 15.74 -17.10
N VAL A 105 -18.52 14.59 -16.58
CA VAL A 105 -18.27 14.31 -15.15
C VAL A 105 -16.78 14.09 -14.86
N ARG A 106 -15.96 13.87 -15.89
CA ARG A 106 -14.51 13.63 -15.81
C ARG A 106 -13.67 14.70 -16.54
N PRO A 107 -13.47 15.91 -15.98
CA PRO A 107 -12.47 16.81 -16.52
C PRO A 107 -11.06 16.29 -16.14
N GLY A 108 -10.47 15.49 -17.02
CA GLY A 108 -9.02 15.27 -17.19
C GLY A 108 -8.20 14.85 -15.96
N ARG A 109 -8.20 13.54 -15.64
CA ARG A 109 -7.09 12.75 -15.06
C ARG A 109 -7.58 11.31 -14.89
N ASP A 110 -6.99 10.39 -15.64
CA ASP A 110 -7.37 8.98 -15.66
C ASP A 110 -6.75 8.23 -14.47
N GLY A 111 -7.53 7.97 -13.42
CA GLY A 111 -7.17 7.08 -12.29
C GLY A 111 -6.69 7.78 -11.01
N PRO A 112 -6.41 7.02 -9.92
CA PRO A 112 -5.83 7.43 -8.64
C PRO A 112 -4.38 7.92 -8.71
N THR A 113 -3.94 8.50 -9.82
CA THR A 113 -2.66 9.24 -9.84
C THR A 113 -2.84 10.51 -9.02
N LEU A 114 -2.64 10.35 -7.72
CA LEU A 114 -2.81 11.38 -6.71
C LEU A 114 -1.56 12.25 -6.58
N ALA A 115 -0.40 11.79 -7.05
CA ALA A 115 0.78 12.62 -7.10
C ALA A 115 0.47 13.91 -7.86
N ALA A 116 0.31 15.00 -7.11
CA ALA A 116 0.39 16.32 -7.68
C ALA A 116 1.75 16.43 -8.38
N ARG A 117 1.89 17.37 -9.32
CA ARG A 117 3.20 17.83 -9.78
C ARG A 117 3.56 19.15 -9.05
N PRO A 118 3.78 19.20 -7.72
CA PRO A 118 4.42 20.36 -7.10
C PRO A 118 5.85 20.52 -7.60
N PRO A 119 6.52 21.63 -7.28
CA PRO A 119 7.88 21.92 -7.72
C PRO A 119 8.93 21.11 -6.92
N PHE A 120 8.71 19.81 -6.71
CA PHE A 120 9.71 18.91 -6.16
C PHE A 120 10.86 18.77 -7.16
N GLY A 121 12.09 19.02 -6.70
CA GLY A 121 13.30 18.75 -7.50
C GLY A 121 13.88 17.34 -7.27
N GLY A 122 13.36 16.59 -6.29
CA GLY A 122 13.64 15.17 -6.11
C GLY A 122 12.61 14.25 -6.80
N PRO A 123 12.77 12.93 -6.70
CA PRO A 123 11.83 11.97 -7.29
C PRO A 123 10.43 12.10 -6.69
N VAL A 124 9.41 11.90 -7.52
CA VAL A 124 8.00 11.87 -7.11
C VAL A 124 7.39 10.58 -7.61
N THR A 125 6.66 9.85 -6.76
CA THR A 125 5.97 8.63 -7.18
C THR A 125 4.73 8.34 -6.35
N THR A 126 3.87 7.44 -6.87
CA THR A 126 2.71 6.90 -6.16
C THR A 126 2.87 5.38 -6.01
N LEU A 127 2.78 4.87 -4.78
CA LEU A 127 2.86 3.45 -4.44
C LEU A 127 1.47 2.90 -4.09
N SER A 128 1.11 1.75 -4.66
CA SER A 128 -0.18 1.10 -4.41
C SER A 128 -0.04 -0.42 -4.28
N LEU A 129 0.12 -0.85 -3.03
CA LEU A 129 0.29 -2.23 -2.59
C LEU A 129 -0.78 -2.63 -1.57
N ALA A 130 -2.01 -2.12 -1.74
CA ALA A 130 -3.08 -2.26 -0.75
C ALA A 130 -2.65 -1.77 0.65
N CYS A 131 -2.95 -2.53 1.71
CA CYS A 131 -2.76 -2.13 3.10
C CYS A 131 -1.30 -1.89 3.51
N ILE A 132 -0.33 -2.41 2.77
CA ILE A 132 1.10 -2.19 3.05
C ILE A 132 1.67 -0.94 2.37
N SER A 133 0.89 -0.24 1.52
CA SER A 133 1.39 0.91 0.73
C SER A 133 2.12 1.94 1.59
N GLY A 134 1.53 2.34 2.72
CA GLY A 134 2.14 3.33 3.61
C GLY A 134 3.43 2.85 4.28
N THR A 135 3.49 1.57 4.66
CA THR A 135 4.68 0.99 5.30
C THR A 135 5.81 0.80 4.28
N ALA A 136 5.50 0.30 3.08
CA ALA A 136 6.47 0.10 2.00
C ALA A 136 6.99 1.42 1.41
N ALA A 137 6.24 2.53 1.53
CA ALA A 137 6.69 3.85 1.10
C ALA A 137 7.95 4.32 1.86
N PHE A 138 8.16 3.87 3.11
CA PHE A 138 9.39 4.14 3.85
C PHE A 138 10.62 3.47 3.22
N THR A 139 10.48 2.26 2.67
CA THR A 139 11.58 1.58 1.95
C THR A 139 12.02 2.36 0.71
N VAL A 140 11.06 2.90 -0.05
CA VAL A 140 11.35 3.72 -1.24
C VAL A 140 12.05 5.01 -0.82
N ALA A 141 11.52 5.70 0.20
CA ALA A 141 12.09 6.95 0.71
C ALA A 141 13.51 6.78 1.27
N GLU A 142 13.73 5.73 2.08
CA GLU A 142 15.05 5.36 2.62
C GLU A 142 16.05 5.18 1.48
N GLY A 143 15.68 4.42 0.45
CA GLY A 143 16.55 4.17 -0.68
C GLY A 143 16.81 5.41 -1.55
N TRP A 144 15.90 6.38 -1.62
CA TRP A 144 16.12 7.67 -2.31
C TRP A 144 17.09 8.58 -1.55
N LEU A 145 16.98 8.61 -0.21
CA LEU A 145 17.89 9.34 0.66
C LEU A 145 19.29 8.71 0.63
N ALA A 146 19.38 7.38 0.69
CA ALA A 146 20.65 6.65 0.65
C ALA A 146 21.41 6.83 -0.67
N ASP A 147 20.70 6.91 -1.80
CA ASP A 147 21.29 7.19 -3.12
C ASP A 147 21.62 8.68 -3.33
N GLY A 148 21.26 9.58 -2.40
CA GLY A 148 21.48 11.02 -2.54
C GLY A 148 20.61 11.70 -3.62
N LEU A 149 19.51 11.07 -4.04
CA LEU A 149 18.59 11.65 -5.04
C LEU A 149 17.88 12.91 -4.53
N CYS A 150 17.73 13.00 -3.21
CA CYS A 150 17.14 14.12 -2.49
C CYS A 150 17.72 14.16 -1.07
N ASP A 151 17.54 15.29 -0.40
CA ASP A 151 18.03 15.49 0.98
C ASP A 151 16.89 15.26 2.00
N GLU A 152 15.65 15.37 1.53
CA GLU A 152 14.42 15.10 2.27
C GLU A 152 13.40 14.37 1.40
N VAL A 153 12.56 13.53 2.00
CA VAL A 153 11.43 12.87 1.34
C VAL A 153 10.18 13.08 2.16
N ALA A 154 9.13 13.62 1.54
CA ALA A 154 7.78 13.59 2.09
C ALA A 154 7.17 12.21 1.82
N VAL A 155 7.01 11.40 2.86
CA VAL A 155 6.25 10.14 2.79
C VAL A 155 4.84 10.44 3.24
N VAL A 156 3.87 10.34 2.33
CA VAL A 156 2.47 10.63 2.62
C VAL A 156 1.59 9.46 2.28
N GLY A 157 0.56 9.23 3.07
CA GLY A 157 -0.46 8.22 2.86
C GLY A 157 -1.83 8.86 2.82
N VAL A 158 -2.65 8.49 1.85
CA VAL A 158 -4.00 9.04 1.71
C VAL A 158 -4.97 8.03 1.13
N ASP A 159 -6.15 7.92 1.75
CA ASP A 159 -7.29 7.19 1.22
C ASP A 159 -8.58 7.69 1.87
N ALA A 160 -9.67 7.63 1.10
CA ALA A 160 -11.01 8.01 1.52
C ALA A 160 -11.95 6.81 1.50
N VAL A 161 -12.81 6.69 2.52
CA VAL A 161 -13.79 5.61 2.58
C VAL A 161 -14.96 5.96 1.66
N CYS A 162 -15.46 4.95 0.93
CA CYS A 162 -16.57 5.11 0.00
C CYS A 162 -17.39 3.82 -0.15
N PRO A 163 -18.59 3.88 -0.74
CA PRO A 163 -19.45 2.72 -0.93
C PRO A 163 -18.79 1.57 -1.67
N TYR A 164 -18.06 1.83 -2.76
CA TYR A 164 -17.34 0.78 -3.50
C TYR A 164 -16.38 -0.02 -2.62
N VAL A 165 -15.52 0.68 -1.87
CA VAL A 165 -14.52 0.03 -1.01
C VAL A 165 -15.21 -0.76 0.11
N GLN A 166 -16.25 -0.17 0.72
CA GLN A 166 -17.02 -0.84 1.77
C GLN A 166 -17.71 -2.11 1.26
N ALA A 167 -18.28 -2.07 0.05
CA ALA A 167 -18.88 -3.23 -0.59
C ALA A 167 -17.85 -4.33 -0.86
N GLY A 168 -16.66 -3.98 -1.34
CA GLY A 168 -15.56 -4.92 -1.57
C GLY A 168 -15.14 -5.66 -0.29
N PHE A 169 -14.84 -4.92 0.78
CA PHE A 169 -14.47 -5.54 2.07
C PHE A 169 -15.63 -6.29 2.75
N SER A 170 -16.88 -5.83 2.57
CA SER A 170 -18.07 -6.57 3.01
C SER A 170 -18.18 -7.91 2.27
N GLY A 171 -17.99 -7.90 0.96
CA GLY A 171 -17.97 -9.10 0.13
C GLY A 171 -16.92 -10.10 0.59
N LEU A 172 -15.70 -9.62 0.92
CA LEU A 172 -14.61 -10.44 1.47
C LEU A 172 -14.92 -11.04 2.86
N GLY A 173 -15.95 -10.57 3.56
CA GLY A 173 -16.21 -10.94 4.95
C GLY A 173 -15.19 -10.35 5.93
N ALA A 174 -14.48 -9.30 5.52
CA ALA A 174 -13.42 -8.67 6.30
C ALA A 174 -13.93 -7.59 7.27
N LEU A 175 -15.16 -7.09 7.07
CA LEU A 175 -15.75 -6.09 7.97
C LEU A 175 -16.29 -6.72 9.26
N SER A 176 -16.25 -6.02 10.38
CA SER A 176 -16.95 -6.38 11.62
C SER A 176 -18.37 -5.82 11.60
N ALA A 177 -19.32 -6.53 12.22
CA ALA A 177 -20.65 -5.99 12.50
C ALA A 177 -20.67 -5.04 13.72
N SER A 178 -19.57 -4.98 14.47
CA SER A 178 -19.42 -4.20 15.69
C SER A 178 -18.08 -3.44 15.69
N LEU A 179 -17.71 -2.87 16.84
CA LEU A 179 -16.39 -2.26 16.99
C LEU A 179 -15.29 -3.33 16.84
N PRO A 180 -14.19 -3.06 16.10
CA PRO A 180 -13.09 -4.01 15.97
C PRO A 180 -12.47 -4.33 17.33
N ARG A 181 -12.13 -5.60 17.56
CA ARG A 181 -11.50 -6.07 18.80
C ARG A 181 -10.26 -6.92 18.52
N PRO A 182 -9.21 -6.37 17.89
CA PRO A 182 -8.06 -7.16 17.46
C PRO A 182 -7.43 -7.97 18.60
N PHE A 183 -6.94 -9.16 18.28
CA PHE A 183 -6.27 -10.08 19.23
C PHE A 183 -7.11 -10.57 20.42
N THR A 184 -8.44 -10.41 20.38
CA THR A 184 -9.35 -10.95 21.41
C THR A 184 -10.16 -12.12 20.85
N ASP A 185 -10.68 -13.03 21.68
CA ASP A 185 -11.49 -14.17 21.20
C ASP A 185 -12.75 -13.77 20.40
N ALA A 186 -13.18 -12.51 20.51
CA ALA A 186 -14.40 -11.98 19.89
C ALA A 186 -14.15 -11.14 18.61
N HIS A 187 -12.94 -11.16 18.04
CA HIS A 187 -12.61 -10.49 16.78
C HIS A 187 -13.30 -11.15 15.57
N ASP A 188 -13.94 -10.36 14.72
CA ASP A 188 -14.71 -10.85 13.56
C ASP A 188 -14.53 -9.99 12.29
N GLY A 189 -13.56 -9.08 12.30
CA GLY A 189 -13.25 -8.18 11.20
C GLY A 189 -12.85 -6.77 11.65
N MET A 190 -12.74 -5.89 10.66
CA MET A 190 -12.33 -4.50 10.80
C MET A 190 -13.46 -3.53 10.49
N LEU A 191 -13.28 -2.25 10.80
CA LEU A 191 -14.08 -1.17 10.22
C LEU A 191 -13.16 -0.29 9.38
N LEU A 192 -13.69 0.28 8.31
CA LEU A 192 -12.92 1.14 7.41
C LEU A 192 -12.74 2.54 7.99
N GLY A 193 -11.63 3.16 7.61
CA GLY A 193 -11.31 4.53 7.96
C GLY A 193 -10.86 5.32 6.74
N GLU A 194 -10.84 6.64 6.87
CA GLU A 194 -10.11 7.52 5.96
C GLU A 194 -9.10 8.38 6.72
N ALA A 195 -8.00 8.68 6.06
CA ALA A 195 -7.00 9.57 6.61
C ALA A 195 -6.10 10.17 5.54
N PHE A 196 -5.49 11.29 5.90
CA PHE A 196 -4.18 11.69 5.41
C PHE A 196 -3.18 11.56 6.55
N ALA A 197 -2.00 11.05 6.25
CA ALA A 197 -0.85 11.16 7.13
C ALA A 197 0.38 11.52 6.30
N GLY A 198 1.28 12.31 6.88
CA GLY A 198 2.52 12.72 6.24
C GLY A 198 3.65 12.76 7.25
N VAL A 199 4.81 12.24 6.85
CA VAL A 199 6.05 12.28 7.60
C VAL A 199 7.14 12.82 6.68
N LEU A 200 7.82 13.89 7.12
CA LEU A 200 9.00 14.37 6.43
C LEU A 200 10.23 13.65 6.97
N LEU A 201 10.89 12.88 6.10
CA LEU A 201 12.15 12.21 6.38
C LEU A 201 13.29 13.07 5.82
N GLY A 202 14.37 13.22 6.58
CA GLY A 202 15.59 13.89 6.13
C GLY A 202 16.79 12.97 6.31
N ARG A 203 17.91 13.29 5.66
CA ARG A 203 19.19 12.60 5.91
C ARG A 203 19.72 12.87 7.33
N GLU A 204 19.42 14.05 7.87
CA GLU A 204 19.86 14.57 9.18
C GLU A 204 18.61 14.98 10.00
N GLY A 205 18.56 14.63 11.29
CA GLY A 205 17.31 14.67 12.08
C GLY A 205 17.37 13.84 13.38
N ASP A 206 16.28 13.87 14.16
CA ASP A 206 16.21 13.25 15.51
C ASP A 206 15.55 11.86 15.54
N LEU A 207 14.80 11.50 14.50
CA LEU A 207 13.89 10.34 14.47
C LEU A 207 13.73 9.85 13.01
N TYR A 208 13.69 8.54 12.79
CA TYR A 208 13.86 7.92 11.46
C TYR A 208 13.07 6.63 11.29
N ALA A 209 12.80 6.25 10.05
CA ALA A 209 12.67 4.85 9.67
C ALA A 209 14.08 4.24 9.70
N ALA A 210 14.45 3.68 10.85
CA ALA A 210 15.79 3.17 11.11
C ALA A 210 16.09 1.91 10.28
N GLY A 211 15.06 1.15 9.91
CA GLY A 211 15.18 0.03 9.00
C GLY A 211 13.82 -0.41 8.50
N THR A 212 13.78 -0.94 7.29
CA THR A 212 12.55 -1.42 6.65
C THR A 212 12.71 -2.84 6.12
N GLY A 213 11.62 -3.58 6.00
CA GLY A 213 11.64 -4.95 5.48
C GLY A 213 10.41 -5.24 4.64
N LEU A 214 10.59 -6.03 3.59
CA LEU A 214 9.56 -6.41 2.63
C LEU A 214 9.68 -7.90 2.32
N ALA A 215 8.56 -8.62 2.33
CA ALA A 215 8.54 -10.04 2.02
C ALA A 215 7.18 -10.45 1.43
N SER A 216 7.17 -11.59 0.74
CA SER A 216 5.93 -12.24 0.28
C SER A 216 5.76 -13.64 0.88
N ASP A 217 4.51 -13.98 1.22
CA ASP A 217 4.13 -15.32 1.66
C ASP A 217 4.14 -16.33 0.51
N ALA A 218 3.94 -15.88 -0.73
CA ALA A 218 3.82 -16.70 -1.94
C ALA A 218 2.79 -17.85 -1.79
N LEU A 219 1.64 -17.57 -1.16
CA LEU A 219 0.70 -18.60 -0.71
C LEU A 219 -0.73 -18.42 -1.24
N HIS A 220 -1.36 -17.27 -1.00
CA HIS A 220 -2.77 -17.06 -1.33
C HIS A 220 -3.08 -15.58 -1.59
N ALA A 221 -4.10 -15.30 -2.41
CA ALA A 221 -4.48 -13.94 -2.78
C ALA A 221 -5.03 -13.11 -1.61
N THR A 222 -5.64 -13.75 -0.60
CA THR A 222 -6.27 -13.05 0.53
C THR A 222 -5.97 -13.63 1.90
N ALA A 223 -5.43 -14.84 1.98
CA ALA A 223 -5.20 -15.51 3.25
C ALA A 223 -3.71 -15.37 3.59
N PRO A 224 -3.36 -14.96 4.81
CA PRO A 224 -1.96 -14.88 5.22
C PRO A 224 -1.36 -16.28 5.39
N ASP A 225 -0.03 -16.38 5.37
CA ASP A 225 0.65 -17.58 5.87
C ASP A 225 0.30 -17.76 7.36
N ARG A 226 -0.31 -18.89 7.73
CA ARG A 226 -0.72 -19.16 9.11
C ARG A 226 0.45 -19.21 10.10
N GLU A 227 1.64 -19.55 9.62
CA GLU A 227 2.88 -19.53 10.40
C GLU A 227 3.56 -18.16 10.40
N GLY A 228 3.02 -17.18 9.65
CA GLY A 228 3.50 -15.81 9.61
C GLY A 228 4.94 -15.66 9.09
N ARG A 229 5.44 -16.61 8.30
CA ARG A 229 6.84 -16.65 7.87
C ARG A 229 7.25 -15.45 7.01
N GLY A 230 6.35 -14.91 6.19
CA GLY A 230 6.61 -13.69 5.41
C GLY A 230 6.67 -12.45 6.32
N ALA A 231 5.67 -12.27 7.19
CA ALA A 231 5.63 -11.17 8.14
C ALA A 231 6.83 -11.19 9.12
N LEU A 232 7.20 -12.37 9.62
CA LEU A 232 8.37 -12.55 10.48
C LEU A 232 9.66 -12.16 9.74
N ARG A 233 9.80 -12.52 8.46
CA ARG A 233 10.97 -12.16 7.65
C ARG A 233 11.05 -10.65 7.45
N ALA A 234 9.95 -10.00 7.09
CA ALA A 234 9.90 -8.55 6.95
C ALA A 234 10.28 -7.84 8.26
N ALA A 235 9.79 -8.32 9.41
CA ALA A 235 10.13 -7.77 10.71
C ALA A 235 11.62 -7.96 11.06
N LEU A 236 12.16 -9.17 10.87
CA LEU A 236 13.57 -9.47 11.13
C LEU A 236 14.50 -8.68 10.20
N ASP A 237 14.14 -8.49 8.94
CA ASP A 237 14.91 -7.68 7.99
C ASP A 237 14.90 -6.20 8.40
N ALA A 238 13.75 -5.68 8.86
CA ALA A 238 13.63 -4.32 9.36
C ALA A 238 14.49 -4.10 10.62
N LEU A 239 14.43 -5.03 11.59
CA LEU A 239 15.26 -5.00 12.80
C LEU A 239 16.75 -5.04 12.47
N LYS A 240 17.14 -5.96 11.57
CA LYS A 240 18.53 -6.10 11.12
C LYS A 240 19.04 -4.82 10.44
N ARG A 241 18.24 -4.18 9.60
CA ARG A 241 18.61 -2.93 8.91
C ARG A 241 18.68 -1.74 9.85
N ALA A 242 17.86 -1.75 10.90
CA ALA A 242 17.90 -0.77 11.97
C ALA A 242 19.03 -1.00 12.97
N ASP A 243 19.76 -2.13 12.87
CA ASP A 243 20.77 -2.55 13.84
C ASP A 243 20.26 -2.54 15.29
N VAL A 244 19.02 -3.01 15.49
CA VAL A 244 18.40 -3.13 16.81
C VAL A 244 17.87 -4.54 17.07
N GLY A 245 17.83 -4.93 18.34
CA GLY A 245 17.27 -6.20 18.79
C GLY A 245 15.81 -6.06 19.27
N PRO A 246 15.14 -7.20 19.56
CA PRO A 246 13.80 -7.22 20.14
C PRO A 246 13.67 -6.50 21.50
N ASP A 247 14.79 -6.29 22.21
CA ASP A 247 14.84 -5.59 23.50
C ASP A 247 14.83 -4.08 23.38
N ASP A 248 15.19 -3.53 22.22
CA ASP A 248 15.13 -2.10 21.93
C ASP A 248 13.70 -1.66 21.53
N ILE A 249 12.81 -2.62 21.26
CA ILE A 249 11.43 -2.36 20.87
C ILE A 249 10.56 -2.12 22.11
N VAL A 250 10.15 -0.86 22.30
CA VAL A 250 9.33 -0.42 23.45
C VAL A 250 7.83 -0.53 23.21
N ALA A 251 7.41 -0.58 21.94
CA ALA A 251 6.03 -0.85 21.55
C ALA A 251 5.97 -1.42 20.13
N VAL A 252 4.84 -2.04 19.80
CA VAL A 252 4.53 -2.56 18.48
C VAL A 252 3.28 -1.87 17.94
N SER A 253 3.32 -1.42 16.68
CA SER A 253 2.12 -1.03 15.93
C SER A 253 1.78 -2.15 14.95
N PRO A 254 0.93 -3.12 15.36
CA PRO A 254 0.61 -4.26 14.51
C PRO A 254 -0.27 -3.87 13.32
N HIS A 255 -0.35 -4.77 12.33
CA HIS A 255 -1.37 -4.71 11.30
C HIS A 255 -2.77 -4.76 11.93
N GLY A 256 -3.02 -5.67 12.88
CA GLY A 256 -4.10 -5.60 13.88
C GLY A 256 -5.46 -5.20 13.34
N THR A 257 -5.96 -5.94 12.33
CA THR A 257 -7.21 -5.59 11.65
C THR A 257 -8.44 -6.07 12.41
N GLY A 258 -8.32 -7.06 13.29
CA GLY A 258 -9.47 -7.74 13.87
C GLY A 258 -9.98 -8.88 12.99
N THR A 259 -9.34 -9.16 11.85
CA THR A 259 -9.73 -10.31 11.00
C THR A 259 -9.14 -11.60 11.57
N PRO A 260 -9.93 -12.69 11.67
CA PRO A 260 -9.52 -13.91 12.37
C PRO A 260 -8.16 -14.50 11.96
N PHE A 261 -7.89 -14.55 10.66
CA PHE A 261 -6.66 -15.17 10.17
C PHE A 261 -5.44 -14.26 10.27
N ALA A 262 -5.59 -12.95 10.05
CA ALA A 262 -4.47 -12.03 10.10
C ALA A 262 -4.01 -11.81 11.55
N ASP A 263 -4.94 -11.60 12.48
CA ASP A 263 -4.61 -11.40 13.89
C ASP A 263 -3.99 -12.65 14.52
N ALA A 264 -4.48 -13.86 14.17
CA ALA A 264 -3.90 -15.11 14.65
C ALA A 264 -2.45 -15.32 14.14
N MET A 265 -2.23 -15.05 12.85
CA MET A 265 -0.90 -15.07 12.24
C MET A 265 0.03 -14.06 12.92
N GLU A 266 -0.42 -12.82 13.06
CA GLU A 266 0.39 -11.76 13.62
C GLU A 266 0.71 -12.01 15.11
N ALA A 267 -0.25 -12.53 15.88
CA ALA A 267 0.00 -12.92 17.26
C ALA A 267 1.06 -14.04 17.36
N HIS A 268 1.13 -14.96 16.39
CA HIS A 268 2.20 -15.96 16.33
C HIS A 268 3.56 -15.31 16.03
N VAL A 269 3.61 -14.37 15.08
CA VAL A 269 4.83 -13.60 14.76
C VAL A 269 5.32 -12.82 15.98
N LEU A 270 4.44 -12.10 16.67
CA LEU A 270 4.79 -11.31 17.85
C LEU A 270 5.33 -12.17 19.00
N ARG A 271 4.72 -13.33 19.27
CA ARG A 271 5.25 -14.29 20.26
C ARG A 271 6.58 -14.92 19.86
N THR A 272 6.86 -14.98 18.55
CA THR A 272 8.14 -15.50 18.04
C THR A 272 9.24 -14.46 18.17
N LEU A 273 8.92 -13.18 17.91
CA LEU A 273 9.87 -12.07 18.02
C LEU A 273 10.17 -11.68 19.47
N PHE A 274 9.14 -11.69 20.32
CA PHE A 274 9.21 -11.18 21.68
C PHE A 274 8.86 -12.27 22.69
N PRO A 275 9.84 -12.79 23.44
CA PRO A 275 9.59 -13.75 24.52
C PRO A 275 8.62 -13.21 25.59
N GLU A 276 8.70 -11.90 25.86
CA GLU A 276 7.78 -11.16 26.72
C GLU A 276 6.90 -10.22 25.89
N PRO A 277 5.61 -10.06 26.23
CA PRO A 277 4.71 -9.22 25.45
C PRO A 277 5.13 -7.74 25.49
N ARG A 278 5.11 -7.09 24.32
CA ARG A 278 5.30 -5.64 24.18
C ARG A 278 3.96 -4.91 24.15
N PRO A 279 3.89 -3.64 24.62
CA PRO A 279 2.72 -2.79 24.40
C PRO A 279 2.34 -2.71 22.92
N VAL A 280 1.03 -2.81 22.61
CA VAL A 280 0.51 -2.75 21.24
C VAL A 280 -0.28 -1.47 20.99
N GLN A 281 -0.06 -0.84 19.84
CA GLN A 281 -0.74 0.39 19.39
C GLN A 281 -1.81 0.03 18.36
N LEU A 282 -3.06 -0.15 18.81
CA LEU A 282 -4.17 -0.58 17.95
C LEU A 282 -4.82 0.60 17.21
N VAL A 283 -4.06 1.26 16.34
CA VAL A 283 -4.50 2.47 15.60
C VAL A 283 -5.77 2.20 14.78
N LYS A 284 -5.82 1.09 14.04
CA LYS A 284 -6.97 0.72 13.20
C LYS A 284 -8.24 0.46 13.99
N ALA A 285 -8.12 0.01 15.24
CA ALA A 285 -9.27 -0.19 16.11
C ALA A 285 -9.87 1.14 16.59
N MET A 286 -9.14 2.26 16.49
CA MET A 286 -9.64 3.58 16.89
C MET A 286 -10.18 4.38 15.70
N VAL A 287 -9.41 4.47 14.62
CA VAL A 287 -9.72 5.35 13.48
C VAL A 287 -10.05 4.58 12.19
N GLY A 288 -10.28 3.28 12.32
CA GLY A 288 -10.54 2.37 11.20
C GLY A 288 -9.29 2.03 10.41
N HIS A 289 -9.42 1.02 9.56
CA HIS A 289 -8.39 0.69 8.59
C HIS A 289 -8.41 1.72 7.46
N THR A 290 -7.43 2.62 7.47
CA THR A 290 -7.27 3.73 6.51
C THR A 290 -6.57 3.31 5.21
N LEU A 291 -6.72 2.04 4.82
CA LEU A 291 -6.20 1.47 3.58
C LEU A 291 -4.71 1.77 3.35
N GLY A 292 -4.36 2.41 2.23
CA GLY A 292 -2.99 2.76 1.87
C GLY A 292 -2.37 3.84 2.77
N ALA A 293 -3.20 4.62 3.48
CA ALA A 293 -2.72 5.60 4.46
C ALA A 293 -2.30 4.98 5.80
N ALA A 294 -2.70 3.73 6.07
CA ALA A 294 -2.54 3.11 7.39
C ALA A 294 -1.09 3.09 7.88
N GLY A 295 -0.15 2.64 7.04
CA GLY A 295 1.26 2.55 7.43
C GLY A 295 1.89 3.91 7.76
N VAL A 296 1.54 4.99 7.03
CA VAL A 296 2.07 6.34 7.32
C VAL A 296 1.42 6.93 8.57
N LEU A 297 0.12 6.68 8.76
CA LEU A 297 -0.61 7.11 9.96
C LEU A 297 -0.08 6.43 11.22
N GLU A 298 0.11 5.11 11.17
CA GLU A 298 0.70 4.32 12.24
C GLU A 298 2.12 4.75 12.54
N ALA A 299 2.91 5.05 11.51
CA ALA A 299 4.24 5.61 11.72
C ALA A 299 4.20 6.97 12.42
N ALA A 300 3.30 7.87 12.04
CA ALA A 300 3.15 9.16 12.72
C ALA A 300 2.73 9.00 14.19
N VAL A 301 1.81 8.08 14.49
CA VAL A 301 1.39 7.75 15.87
C VAL A 301 2.54 7.13 16.67
N ALA A 302 3.29 6.19 16.07
CA ALA A 302 4.45 5.57 16.69
C ALA A 302 5.53 6.63 17.02
N LEU A 303 5.85 7.50 16.06
CA LEU A 303 6.79 8.61 16.28
C LEU A 303 6.32 9.57 17.37
N ARG A 304 5.01 9.83 17.46
CA ARG A 304 4.43 10.62 18.56
C ARG A 304 4.59 9.93 19.91
N SER A 305 4.39 8.61 19.95
CA SER A 305 4.52 7.80 21.18
C SER A 305 5.96 7.75 21.72
N LEU A 306 6.96 7.90 20.83
CA LEU A 306 8.39 7.96 21.19
C LEU A 306 8.82 9.32 21.73
N GLN A 307 7.92 10.31 21.81
CA GLN A 307 8.28 11.62 22.34
C GLN A 307 8.57 11.56 23.84
N GLY A 308 9.86 11.59 24.19
CA GLY A 308 10.33 11.50 25.57
C GLY A 308 10.57 10.06 26.06
N VAL A 309 10.60 9.10 25.14
CA VAL A 309 10.88 7.68 25.41
C VAL A 309 12.07 7.25 24.56
N ASP A 310 13.04 6.59 25.17
CA ASP A 310 14.17 5.98 24.47
C ASP A 310 13.78 4.58 23.97
N GLY A 311 14.25 4.22 22.78
CA GLY A 311 13.94 2.95 22.12
C GLY A 311 13.26 3.13 20.76
N ALA A 312 12.65 2.05 20.29
CA ALA A 312 12.05 1.99 18.95
C ALA A 312 10.65 1.37 18.97
N VAL A 313 9.86 1.69 17.94
CA VAL A 313 8.58 1.05 17.67
C VAL A 313 8.70 0.22 16.40
N LEU A 314 8.29 -1.05 16.48
CA LEU A 314 8.15 -1.91 15.30
C LEU A 314 6.73 -1.78 14.76
N SER A 315 6.59 -1.33 13.51
CA SER A 315 5.32 -1.31 12.79
C SER A 315 5.28 -2.46 11.78
N LEU A 316 4.20 -3.24 11.79
CA LEU A 316 3.97 -4.34 10.86
C LEU A 316 2.74 -4.06 10.00
N SER A 317 2.79 -4.48 8.74
CA SER A 317 1.62 -4.46 7.86
C SER A 317 1.61 -5.69 6.96
N SER A 318 0.40 -6.20 6.70
CA SER A 318 0.15 -7.29 5.76
C SER A 318 -0.93 -6.86 4.77
N ALA A 319 -0.91 -7.41 3.57
CA ALA A 319 -1.84 -7.08 2.52
C ALA A 319 -2.20 -8.30 1.68
N PHE A 320 -3.15 -8.10 0.77
CA PHE A 320 -3.53 -9.07 -0.24
C PHE A 320 -2.31 -9.56 -1.03
N GLY A 321 -2.38 -10.78 -1.57
CA GLY A 321 -1.26 -11.43 -2.25
C GLY A 321 -0.17 -11.95 -1.32
N GLY A 322 -0.37 -11.89 0.00
CA GLY A 322 0.63 -12.30 0.98
C GLY A 322 1.80 -11.32 1.11
N MET A 323 1.60 -10.06 0.73
CA MET A 323 2.61 -9.02 0.84
C MET A 323 2.73 -8.56 2.29
N ASN A 324 3.95 -8.50 2.81
CA ASN A 324 4.24 -8.07 4.16
C ASN A 324 5.31 -6.97 4.15
N ALA A 325 5.12 -5.97 5.01
CA ALA A 325 6.05 -4.87 5.18
C ALA A 325 6.26 -4.60 6.67
N SER A 326 7.45 -4.13 7.03
CA SER A 326 7.74 -3.68 8.39
C SER A 326 8.67 -2.47 8.37
N VAL A 327 8.51 -1.62 9.37
CA VAL A 327 9.41 -0.47 9.60
C VAL A 327 9.71 -0.36 11.08
N VAL A 328 10.99 -0.17 11.40
CA VAL A 328 11.45 0.20 12.73
C VAL A 328 11.55 1.72 12.78
N LEU A 329 10.83 2.33 13.71
CA LEU A 329 10.81 3.77 13.94
C LEU A 329 11.56 4.05 15.23
N SER A 330 12.65 4.80 15.17
CA SER A 330 13.49 5.08 16.35
C SER A 330 14.06 6.48 16.33
N ARG A 331 14.68 6.88 17.44
CA ARG A 331 15.60 8.02 17.52
C ARG A 331 17.00 7.53 17.07
N TRP A 332 17.67 8.30 16.21
CA TRP A 332 18.93 7.99 15.45
C TRP A 332 19.93 7.03 16.15
N PRO A 333 20.60 6.12 15.40
CA PRO A 333 22.02 6.39 15.10
C PRO A 333 22.53 5.86 13.74
N GLY A 334 22.38 6.63 12.66
CA GLY A 334 23.17 6.46 11.43
C GLY A 334 22.47 5.70 10.30
N LEU A 335 22.84 6.04 9.06
CA LEU A 335 22.29 5.47 7.84
C LEU A 335 22.89 4.08 7.50
N ALA A 336 22.06 3.33 6.79
CA ALA A 336 22.16 2.01 6.15
C ALA A 336 23.57 1.46 5.80
N PRO A 337 23.68 0.12 5.66
CA PRO A 337 24.91 -0.55 5.22
C PRO A 337 25.41 -0.03 3.86
N GLU A 338 26.73 -0.17 3.63
CA GLU A 338 27.38 0.19 2.36
C GLU A 338 26.66 -0.43 1.15
N PRO A 339 26.36 0.36 0.10
CA PRO A 339 25.63 -0.12 -1.06
C PRO A 339 26.43 -1.17 -1.85
N ARG A 340 25.74 -2.18 -2.39
CA ARG A 340 26.31 -3.19 -3.26
C ARG A 340 26.50 -2.65 -4.68
N VAL A 341 27.48 -3.16 -5.42
CA VAL A 341 27.53 -2.98 -6.88
C VAL A 341 26.35 -3.75 -7.48
N VAL A 342 25.74 -3.22 -8.55
CA VAL A 342 24.60 -3.85 -9.22
C VAL A 342 24.85 -3.90 -10.72
N ARG A 343 24.58 -5.05 -11.34
CA ARG A 343 24.53 -5.22 -12.79
C ARG A 343 23.09 -5.19 -13.25
N VAL A 344 22.79 -4.26 -14.13
CA VAL A 344 21.50 -4.19 -14.83
C VAL A 344 21.69 -4.84 -16.19
N ASP A 345 21.08 -6.01 -16.39
CA ASP A 345 20.97 -6.56 -17.73
C ASP A 345 19.90 -5.73 -18.45
N PRO A 346 20.23 -5.04 -19.56
CA PRO A 346 19.35 -4.05 -20.16
C PRO A 346 17.97 -4.63 -20.49
N ALA A 347 16.95 -3.77 -20.39
CA ALA A 347 15.55 -4.10 -20.63
C ALA A 347 15.41 -4.97 -21.87
N ARG A 348 14.88 -6.19 -21.68
CA ARG A 348 14.53 -7.04 -22.81
C ARG A 348 13.06 -6.78 -23.09
N ALA A 349 12.84 -5.97 -24.11
CA ALA A 349 11.49 -5.73 -24.59
C ALA A 349 10.93 -7.05 -25.13
N HIS A 350 9.89 -7.54 -24.49
CA HIS A 350 9.05 -8.58 -25.03
C HIS A 350 7.71 -7.94 -25.27
N ASP A 351 7.36 -7.69 -26.52
CA ASP A 351 5.94 -7.62 -26.81
C ASP A 351 5.41 -9.00 -26.44
N VAL A 352 4.61 -9.08 -25.39
CA VAL A 352 3.86 -10.29 -25.07
C VAL A 352 2.46 -10.03 -25.57
N PRO A 353 2.14 -10.39 -26.84
CA PRO A 353 0.76 -10.37 -27.29
C PRO A 353 -0.10 -11.09 -26.26
N LEU A 354 -1.25 -10.52 -25.94
CA LEU A 354 -2.19 -11.16 -25.01
C LEU A 354 -2.49 -12.61 -25.42
N ALA A 355 -2.49 -12.92 -26.73
CA ALA A 355 -2.67 -14.26 -27.27
C ALA A 355 -1.47 -15.20 -27.01
N GLU A 356 -0.26 -14.69 -26.75
CA GLU A 356 0.90 -15.51 -26.36
C GLU A 356 0.93 -15.73 -24.84
N ALA A 357 0.61 -14.71 -24.04
CA ALA A 357 0.44 -14.85 -22.59
C ALA A 357 -0.80 -15.66 -22.21
N TRP A 358 -1.85 -15.58 -23.03
CA TRP A 358 -3.17 -16.17 -22.78
C TRP A 358 -3.81 -16.64 -24.10
N PRO A 359 -3.39 -17.81 -24.63
CA PRO A 359 -3.82 -18.32 -25.95
C PRO A 359 -5.33 -18.55 -26.12
N ASP A 360 -6.07 -18.62 -25.02
CA ASP A 360 -7.52 -18.86 -24.97
C ASP A 360 -8.26 -17.78 -24.17
N ALA A 361 -7.80 -16.52 -24.23
CA ALA A 361 -8.46 -15.43 -23.51
C ALA A 361 -9.95 -15.33 -23.92
N PRO A 362 -10.90 -15.36 -22.98
CA PRO A 362 -12.31 -15.24 -23.32
C PRO A 362 -12.56 -13.88 -23.98
N VAL A 363 -13.41 -13.89 -25.00
CA VAL A 363 -13.77 -12.68 -25.79
C VAL A 363 -14.33 -11.55 -24.91
N THR A 364 -14.82 -11.88 -23.71
CA THR A 364 -15.41 -10.97 -22.73
C THR A 364 -14.52 -10.67 -21.51
N ALA A 365 -13.22 -10.99 -21.55
CA ALA A 365 -12.30 -10.69 -20.45
C ALA A 365 -12.28 -9.19 -20.13
N SER A 366 -12.33 -8.84 -18.84
CA SER A 366 -12.24 -7.44 -18.45
C SER A 366 -10.86 -6.88 -18.78
N ARG A 367 -10.76 -5.55 -18.95
CA ARG A 367 -9.46 -4.88 -19.15
C ARG A 367 -8.50 -5.16 -17.98
N TYR A 368 -9.03 -5.39 -16.78
CA TYR A 368 -8.23 -5.74 -15.61
C TYR A 368 -7.73 -7.20 -15.65
N ASP A 369 -8.58 -8.15 -16.06
CA ASP A 369 -8.14 -9.54 -16.25
C ASP A 369 -6.97 -9.61 -17.24
N ARG A 370 -7.08 -8.86 -18.35
CA ARG A 370 -6.00 -8.73 -19.33
C ARG A 370 -4.74 -8.16 -18.68
N TYR A 371 -4.84 -7.12 -17.86
CA TYR A 371 -3.72 -6.52 -17.13
C TYR A 371 -2.98 -7.53 -16.24
N VAL A 372 -3.73 -8.26 -15.41
CA VAL A 372 -3.15 -9.28 -14.51
C VAL A 372 -2.47 -10.39 -15.29
N GLN A 373 -3.15 -10.93 -16.30
CA GLN A 373 -2.62 -12.06 -17.07
C GLN A 373 -1.40 -11.66 -17.90
N THR A 374 -1.37 -10.46 -18.50
CA THR A 374 -0.19 -9.99 -19.23
C THR A 374 0.99 -9.76 -18.29
N GLY A 375 0.79 -9.12 -17.12
CA GLY A 375 1.86 -8.92 -16.15
C GLY A 375 2.40 -10.24 -15.58
N LEU A 376 1.51 -11.18 -15.24
CA LEU A 376 1.88 -12.53 -14.82
C LEU A 376 2.68 -13.25 -15.92
N GLY A 377 2.16 -13.26 -17.15
CA GLY A 377 2.78 -13.93 -18.29
C GLY A 377 4.19 -13.40 -18.58
N ALA A 378 4.40 -12.08 -18.45
CA ALA A 378 5.71 -11.46 -18.61
C ALA A 378 6.74 -11.98 -17.57
N ILE A 379 6.33 -12.13 -16.30
CA ILE A 379 7.20 -12.66 -15.23
C ILE A 379 7.45 -14.17 -15.42
N VAL A 380 6.42 -14.93 -15.81
CA VAL A 380 6.55 -16.37 -16.11
C VAL A 380 7.51 -16.60 -17.28
N ALA A 381 7.44 -15.77 -18.33
CA ALA A 381 8.37 -15.84 -19.46
C ALA A 381 9.83 -15.66 -19.01
N GLU A 382 10.10 -14.73 -18.09
CA GLU A 382 11.42 -14.57 -17.49
C GLU A 382 11.87 -15.81 -16.70
N HIS A 383 10.97 -16.42 -15.93
CA HIS A 383 11.26 -17.65 -15.18
C HIS A 383 11.55 -18.85 -16.10
N LEU A 384 10.79 -19.01 -17.18
CA LEU A 384 10.97 -20.13 -18.12
C LEU A 384 12.30 -20.05 -18.88
N ARG A 385 12.82 -18.84 -19.11
CA ARG A 385 14.15 -18.66 -19.72
C ARG A 385 15.27 -18.99 -18.75
N GLU A 386 15.17 -18.47 -17.54
CA GLU A 386 16.13 -18.73 -16.47
C GLU A 386 15.40 -18.72 -15.12
N PRO A 387 15.34 -19.86 -14.40
CA PRO A 387 14.58 -19.98 -13.17
C PRO A 387 14.88 -18.86 -12.18
N LEU A 388 13.82 -18.21 -11.71
CA LEU A 388 13.89 -17.16 -10.68
C LEU A 388 14.05 -17.81 -9.29
N PRO A 389 15.09 -17.46 -8.51
CA PRO A 389 15.20 -17.89 -7.12
C PRO A 389 14.01 -17.43 -6.27
N PRO A 390 13.61 -18.17 -5.21
CA PRO A 390 12.51 -17.75 -4.33
C PRO A 390 12.70 -16.38 -3.68
N THR A 391 13.93 -15.89 -3.54
CA THR A 391 14.22 -14.56 -2.95
C THR A 391 14.14 -13.42 -3.97
N THR A 392 13.78 -13.70 -5.23
CA THR A 392 13.68 -12.67 -6.28
C THR A 392 12.65 -11.61 -5.90
N ALA A 393 13.05 -10.34 -5.96
CA ALA A 393 12.12 -9.22 -5.85
C ALA A 393 11.36 -8.99 -7.15
N LEU A 394 10.09 -8.57 -7.06
CA LEU A 394 9.32 -8.14 -8.23
C LEU A 394 8.93 -6.68 -8.06
N VAL A 395 9.18 -5.89 -9.11
CA VAL A 395 8.82 -4.48 -9.14
C VAL A 395 7.99 -4.22 -10.38
N LEU A 396 6.85 -3.57 -10.24
CA LEU A 396 5.97 -3.21 -11.35
C LEU A 396 5.71 -1.72 -11.35
N ALA A 397 5.72 -1.08 -12.52
CA ALA A 397 5.29 0.29 -12.69
C ALA A 397 4.36 0.41 -13.91
N SER A 398 3.32 1.24 -13.76
CA SER A 398 2.35 1.50 -14.80
C SER A 398 1.68 2.86 -14.59
N ARG A 399 1.55 3.67 -15.63
CA ARG A 399 0.78 4.94 -15.60
C ARG A 399 -0.70 4.65 -15.56
N THR A 400 -1.09 3.60 -16.29
CA THR A 400 -2.47 3.20 -16.53
C THR A 400 -3.06 2.35 -15.41
N ASN A 401 -2.24 1.97 -14.43
CA ASN A 401 -2.47 0.93 -13.43
C ASN A 401 -3.87 0.98 -12.80
N CYS A 402 -4.44 2.19 -12.72
CA CYS A 402 -5.65 2.43 -11.96
C CYS A 402 -6.76 3.16 -12.72
N ALA A 403 -6.70 3.30 -14.04
CA ALA A 403 -7.87 3.74 -14.83
C ALA A 403 -8.96 2.66 -14.91
N ILE A 404 -8.73 1.50 -14.28
CA ILE A 404 -9.50 0.27 -14.43
C ILE A 404 -9.79 -0.28 -13.04
N MET A 405 -10.77 0.29 -12.35
CA MET A 405 -11.60 -0.59 -11.54
C MET A 405 -12.25 -1.59 -12.48
N ASP A 406 -12.50 -2.80 -12.00
CA ASP A 406 -13.37 -3.73 -12.69
C ASP A 406 -14.75 -3.05 -12.82
N ARG A 407 -15.02 -2.47 -14.01
CA ARG A 407 -16.30 -1.81 -14.33
C ARG A 407 -17.46 -2.79 -14.16
N ALA A 408 -17.23 -4.09 -14.38
CA ALA A 408 -18.25 -5.11 -14.16
C ALA A 408 -18.46 -5.36 -12.65
N HIS A 409 -17.42 -5.27 -11.81
CA HIS A 409 -17.58 -5.27 -10.36
C HIS A 409 -18.39 -4.08 -9.86
N HIS A 410 -18.04 -2.86 -10.28
CA HIS A 410 -18.78 -1.66 -9.86
C HIS A 410 -20.21 -1.63 -10.45
N ARG A 411 -20.40 -2.06 -11.70
CA ARG A 411 -21.74 -2.21 -12.31
C ARG A 411 -22.62 -3.15 -11.49
N ARG A 412 -22.11 -4.33 -11.11
CA ARG A 412 -22.85 -5.28 -10.24
C ARG A 412 -23.23 -4.64 -8.91
N ILE A 413 -22.34 -3.88 -8.29
CA ILE A 413 -22.65 -3.15 -7.04
C ILE A 413 -23.81 -2.15 -7.26
N VAL A 414 -23.79 -1.41 -8.35
CA VAL A 414 -24.82 -0.39 -8.63
C VAL A 414 -26.17 -1.02 -9.03
N GLU A 415 -26.16 -2.03 -9.90
CA GLU A 415 -27.38 -2.66 -10.44
C GLU A 415 -28.01 -3.67 -9.48
N GLU A 416 -27.20 -4.46 -8.77
CA GLU A 416 -27.66 -5.58 -7.94
C GLU A 416 -27.54 -5.33 -6.43
N GLY A 417 -26.93 -4.21 -6.03
CA GLY A 417 -26.73 -3.81 -4.64
C GLY A 417 -25.45 -4.35 -3.98
N TYR A 418 -25.10 -3.82 -2.81
CA TYR A 418 -23.82 -4.10 -2.15
C TYR A 418 -23.61 -5.57 -1.74
N ALA A 419 -24.70 -6.31 -1.46
CA ALA A 419 -24.64 -7.72 -1.09
C ALA A 419 -24.11 -8.63 -2.21
N ARG A 420 -24.07 -8.14 -3.46
CA ARG A 420 -23.59 -8.87 -4.64
C ARG A 420 -22.15 -8.53 -5.02
N ALA A 421 -21.42 -7.80 -4.16
CA ALA A 421 -20.01 -7.51 -4.37
C ALA A 421 -19.18 -8.80 -4.51
N SER A 422 -18.47 -8.94 -5.64
CA SER A 422 -17.62 -10.09 -5.92
C SER A 422 -16.31 -10.03 -5.13
N ARG A 423 -16.07 -11.08 -4.33
CA ARG A 423 -14.83 -11.28 -3.57
C ARG A 423 -13.59 -11.26 -4.44
N ARG A 424 -13.65 -11.97 -5.57
CA ARG A 424 -12.52 -12.14 -6.49
C ARG A 424 -12.22 -10.84 -7.21
N ALA A 425 -13.26 -10.24 -7.81
CA ALA A 425 -13.10 -9.04 -8.61
C ALA A 425 -12.58 -7.85 -7.80
N PHE A 426 -12.90 -7.76 -6.52
CA PHE A 426 -12.41 -6.69 -5.67
C PHE A 426 -10.89 -6.75 -5.43
N VAL A 427 -10.35 -7.94 -5.16
CA VAL A 427 -8.90 -8.16 -4.95
C VAL A 427 -8.14 -7.95 -6.26
N ASP A 428 -8.74 -8.43 -7.34
CA ASP A 428 -8.36 -8.14 -8.72
C ASP A 428 -8.77 -6.69 -9.10
N THR A 429 -8.64 -5.70 -8.22
CA THR A 429 -8.63 -4.28 -8.63
C THR A 429 -7.35 -3.55 -8.23
N LEU A 430 -6.44 -4.26 -7.54
CA LEU A 430 -5.24 -3.70 -6.99
C LEU A 430 -4.11 -3.65 -8.03
N PRO A 431 -3.37 -2.54 -8.12
CA PRO A 431 -2.17 -2.43 -8.95
C PRO A 431 -1.14 -3.56 -8.81
N ALA A 432 -1.04 -4.12 -7.60
CA ALA A 432 -0.09 -5.17 -7.26
C ALA A 432 -0.54 -6.59 -7.64
N ALA A 433 -1.76 -6.79 -8.16
CA ALA A 433 -2.29 -8.12 -8.45
C ALA A 433 -1.42 -8.97 -9.39
N PRO A 434 -0.78 -8.43 -10.47
CA PRO A 434 0.14 -9.23 -11.27
C PRO A 434 1.32 -9.77 -10.46
N LEU A 435 1.85 -8.96 -9.53
CA LEU A 435 2.96 -9.36 -8.65
C LEU A 435 2.55 -10.46 -7.69
N ALA A 436 1.38 -10.31 -7.06
CA ALA A 436 0.79 -11.31 -6.17
C ALA A 436 0.56 -12.63 -6.91
N ALA A 437 -0.04 -12.58 -8.10
CA ALA A 437 -0.28 -13.77 -8.91
C ALA A 437 1.03 -14.48 -9.29
N ALA A 438 2.05 -13.73 -9.71
CA ALA A 438 3.36 -14.30 -10.06
C ALA A 438 4.08 -14.88 -8.83
N SER A 439 4.04 -14.18 -7.70
CA SER A 439 4.60 -14.65 -6.43
C SER A 439 4.00 -15.98 -6.01
N ILE A 440 2.68 -16.12 -6.06
CA ILE A 440 1.98 -17.36 -5.72
C ILE A 440 2.30 -18.47 -6.74
N ALA A 441 2.23 -18.18 -8.03
CA ALA A 441 2.42 -19.18 -9.08
C ALA A 441 3.85 -19.75 -9.12
N LEU A 442 4.85 -18.92 -8.81
CA LEU A 442 6.28 -19.27 -8.93
C LEU A 442 6.98 -19.49 -7.57
N GLY A 443 6.26 -19.32 -6.45
CA GLY A 443 6.84 -19.46 -5.11
C GLY A 443 7.85 -18.37 -4.75
N LEU A 444 7.70 -17.16 -5.31
CA LEU A 444 8.63 -16.04 -5.08
C LEU A 444 8.26 -15.29 -3.80
N ARG A 445 9.13 -15.35 -2.80
CA ARG A 445 8.98 -14.81 -1.45
C ARG A 445 9.72 -13.49 -1.22
N GLY A 446 10.41 -12.98 -2.24
CA GLY A 446 11.11 -11.70 -2.18
C GLY A 446 10.16 -10.48 -2.09
N PRO A 447 10.73 -9.26 -1.98
CA PRO A 447 9.98 -8.01 -1.97
C PRO A 447 9.09 -7.82 -3.20
N LEU A 448 7.89 -7.25 -3.00
CA LEU A 448 6.95 -6.87 -4.06
C LEU A 448 6.65 -5.36 -3.98
N LEU A 449 6.90 -4.61 -5.07
CA LEU A 449 6.61 -3.17 -5.15
C LEU A 449 5.82 -2.82 -6.42
N ALA A 450 4.74 -2.05 -6.30
CA ALA A 450 3.88 -1.65 -7.42
C ALA A 450 3.66 -0.13 -7.42
N PHE A 451 4.11 0.52 -8.50
CA PHE A 451 4.05 1.95 -8.71
C PHE A 451 2.94 2.33 -9.71
N VAL A 452 2.31 3.47 -9.46
CA VAL A 452 1.29 4.10 -10.33
C VAL A 452 1.90 5.37 -10.91
N ASP A 453 2.85 5.20 -11.83
CA ASP A 453 3.72 6.26 -12.35
C ASP A 453 4.34 5.82 -13.69
N ASP A 454 5.33 6.57 -14.18
CA ASP A 454 6.10 6.19 -15.36
C ASP A 454 6.64 4.73 -15.28
N PRO A 455 6.44 3.89 -16.32
CA PRO A 455 6.87 2.50 -16.31
C PRO A 455 8.38 2.32 -16.14
N ASP A 456 9.19 3.31 -16.54
CA ASP A 456 10.64 3.26 -16.41
C ASP A 456 11.09 3.21 -14.94
N ARG A 457 10.23 3.67 -14.01
CA ARG A 457 10.44 3.58 -12.56
C ARG A 457 10.71 2.16 -12.08
N ALA A 458 10.10 1.15 -12.72
CA ALA A 458 10.23 -0.23 -12.28
C ALA A 458 11.70 -0.70 -12.27
N THR A 459 12.46 -0.34 -13.31
CA THR A 459 13.86 -0.73 -13.44
C THR A 459 14.73 -0.03 -12.39
N GLU A 460 14.51 1.27 -12.17
CA GLU A 460 15.27 2.06 -11.19
C GLU A 460 15.08 1.52 -9.77
N GLU A 461 13.84 1.23 -9.39
CA GLU A 461 13.50 0.75 -8.05
C GLU A 461 13.88 -0.73 -7.85
N ALA A 462 13.81 -1.56 -8.90
CA ALA A 462 14.37 -2.91 -8.86
C ALA A 462 15.89 -2.90 -8.61
N ALA A 463 16.61 -2.01 -9.29
CA ALA A 463 18.05 -1.84 -9.08
C ALA A 463 18.36 -1.34 -7.66
N ARG A 464 17.53 -0.44 -7.13
CA ARG A 464 17.65 0.05 -5.75
C ARG A 464 17.47 -1.07 -4.72
N LEU A 465 16.46 -1.93 -4.89
CA LEU A 465 16.26 -3.08 -4.00
C LEU A 465 17.49 -4.00 -3.98
N VAL A 466 18.08 -4.28 -5.14
CA VAL A 466 19.29 -5.12 -5.22
C VAL A 466 20.51 -4.42 -4.62
N ARG A 467 20.69 -3.14 -4.93
CA ARG A 467 21.80 -2.31 -4.42
C ARG A 467 21.84 -2.26 -2.90
N HIS A 468 20.67 -2.09 -2.30
CA HIS A 468 20.51 -2.00 -0.86
C HIS A 468 20.28 -3.36 -0.19
N GLY A 469 20.50 -4.46 -0.92
CA GLY A 469 20.50 -5.82 -0.38
C GLY A 469 19.13 -6.34 0.08
N TYR A 470 18.03 -5.81 -0.45
CA TYR A 470 16.69 -6.36 -0.21
C TYR A 470 16.46 -7.68 -0.96
N ALA A 471 17.19 -7.89 -2.06
CA ALA A 471 17.25 -9.14 -2.80
C ALA A 471 18.58 -9.22 -3.56
N ASP A 472 19.02 -10.43 -3.91
CA ASP A 472 20.20 -10.60 -4.79
C ASP A 472 19.84 -10.46 -6.28
N GLN A 473 18.54 -10.58 -6.59
CA GLN A 473 17.98 -10.42 -7.93
C GLN A 473 16.60 -9.77 -7.86
N ALA A 474 16.27 -8.96 -8.87
CA ALA A 474 14.94 -8.41 -9.08
C ALA A 474 14.49 -8.54 -10.54
N VAL A 475 13.17 -8.61 -10.75
CA VAL A 475 12.52 -8.46 -12.06
C VAL A 475 11.67 -7.20 -12.01
N ALA A 476 12.01 -6.23 -12.84
CA ALA A 476 11.20 -5.05 -13.11
C ALA A 476 10.23 -5.34 -14.25
N VAL A 477 8.99 -4.85 -14.12
CA VAL A 477 7.92 -4.98 -15.11
C VAL A 477 7.33 -3.60 -15.38
N ALA A 478 7.61 -3.06 -16.56
CA ALA A 478 6.96 -1.88 -17.09
C ALA A 478 5.70 -2.35 -17.84
N LEU A 479 4.51 -2.06 -17.30
CA LEU A 479 3.24 -2.58 -17.83
C LEU A 479 2.31 -1.44 -18.23
N GLU A 480 1.84 -1.40 -19.47
CA GLU A 480 0.99 -0.32 -19.98
C GLU A 480 -0.24 -0.83 -20.72
N VAL A 481 -1.37 -0.13 -20.52
CA VAL A 481 -2.62 -0.37 -21.23
C VAL A 481 -3.09 0.93 -21.90
N PRO A 482 -2.57 1.28 -23.09
CA PRO A 482 -2.76 2.61 -23.66
C PRO A 482 -4.24 2.98 -23.91
N THR A 483 -5.08 2.01 -24.31
CA THR A 483 -6.54 2.16 -24.42
C THR A 483 -7.26 0.84 -24.08
N PRO A 484 -8.59 0.82 -23.88
CA PRO A 484 -9.34 -0.42 -23.64
C PRO A 484 -9.22 -1.43 -24.80
N GLU A 485 -9.12 -0.94 -26.04
CA GLU A 485 -9.03 -1.75 -27.26
C GLU A 485 -7.57 -2.01 -27.69
N ALA A 486 -6.60 -1.26 -27.18
CA ALA A 486 -5.19 -1.44 -27.51
C ALA A 486 -4.61 -2.74 -26.91
N PRO A 487 -3.53 -3.27 -27.51
CA PRO A 487 -2.73 -4.31 -26.88
C PRO A 487 -2.13 -3.82 -25.56
N ILE A 488 -2.00 -4.73 -24.60
CA ILE A 488 -1.26 -4.48 -23.35
C ILE A 488 0.21 -4.73 -23.65
N LEU A 489 1.07 -3.79 -23.27
CA LEU A 489 2.50 -3.87 -23.48
C LEU A 489 3.18 -4.11 -22.14
N ALA A 490 4.10 -5.09 -22.08
CA ALA A 490 4.83 -5.43 -20.88
C ALA A 490 6.32 -5.59 -21.19
N HIS A 491 7.16 -4.73 -20.65
CA HIS A 491 8.61 -4.87 -20.77
C HIS A 491 9.18 -5.36 -19.44
N THR A 492 10.13 -6.29 -19.50
CA THR A 492 10.80 -6.82 -18.30
C THR A 492 12.28 -6.53 -18.31
N THR A 493 12.82 -6.22 -17.14
CA THR A 493 14.25 -5.99 -16.93
C THR A 493 14.70 -6.83 -15.74
N ARG A 494 15.75 -7.64 -15.91
CA ARG A 494 16.35 -8.40 -14.81
C ARG A 494 17.52 -7.62 -14.22
N VAL A 495 17.58 -7.53 -12.90
CA VAL A 495 18.63 -6.81 -12.18
C VAL A 495 19.28 -7.74 -11.17
N ARG A 496 20.61 -7.72 -11.05
CA ARG A 496 21.41 -8.64 -10.21
C ARG A 496 22.53 -7.91 -9.48
N ALA A 497 22.92 -8.41 -8.31
CA ALA A 497 24.09 -7.92 -7.57
C ALA A 497 25.41 -8.21 -8.31
#